data_AF-A0A1I4NIW5-F1
#
_entry.id   AF-A0A1I4NIW5-F1
#
_cell.length_a   1.000
_cell.length_b   1.000
_cell.length_c   1.000
_cell.angle_alpha   90.00
_cell.angle_beta   90.00
_cell.angle_gamma   90.00
#
_symmetry.space_group_name_H-M   'P 1'
#
loop_
_entity.id
_entity.type
_entity.pdbx_description
1 polymer ?
#
loop_
_entity_poly.entity_id
_entity_poly.type
_entity_poly.pdbx_seq_one_letter_code
_entity_poly.pdbx_strand_id
1 'polypeptide(L)'
;MPVMRTPIHANSNGDRWYLCRGDDPVDVFVFHEPNGPSGRMPSRIELTAFLASGSGSPEHRTLLTMIGSLVGATHAGSGTPPRGPEAGAAGAEPTPGEAAALT
;
A
#
# COMPACT_ATOMS: atom_id res chain seq x y z
N MET A 1 -9.00 20.69 -13.74
CA MET A 1 -7.59 20.36 -13.34
C MET A 1 -7.67 19.31 -12.26
N PRO A 2 -6.74 18.35 -12.14
CA PRO A 2 -6.83 17.36 -11.07
C PRO A 2 -6.73 18.07 -9.71
N VAL A 3 -7.67 17.79 -8.82
CA VAL A 3 -7.67 18.32 -7.46
C VAL A 3 -6.61 17.58 -6.63
N MET A 4 -6.36 16.31 -6.96
CA MET A 4 -5.35 15.48 -6.33
C MET A 4 -4.58 14.67 -7.38
N ARG A 5 -3.27 14.52 -7.18
CA ARG A 5 -2.40 13.65 -7.98
C ARG A 5 -1.46 12.86 -7.08
N THR A 6 -1.34 11.58 -7.34
CA THR A 6 -0.45 10.65 -6.64
C THR A 6 0.53 10.06 -7.65
N PRO A 7 1.85 10.12 -7.43
CA PRO A 7 2.81 9.55 -8.36
C PRO A 7 2.67 8.02 -8.42
N ILE A 8 2.64 7.46 -9.62
CA ILE A 8 2.64 6.01 -9.89
C ILE A 8 4.06 5.58 -10.25
N HIS A 9 4.65 6.18 -11.27
CA HIS A 9 5.94 5.78 -11.80
C HIS A 9 6.66 6.96 -12.46
N ALA A 10 7.98 6.96 -12.39
CA ALA A 10 8.83 7.86 -13.14
C ALA A 10 9.94 7.04 -13.79
N ASN A 11 10.11 7.16 -15.11
CA ASN A 11 11.18 6.46 -15.81
C ASN A 11 12.44 7.36 -15.88
N SER A 12 13.60 6.76 -16.17
CA SER A 12 14.87 7.48 -16.32
C SER A 12 14.88 8.48 -17.48
N ASN A 13 13.95 8.35 -18.43
CA ASN A 13 13.80 9.29 -19.55
C ASN A 13 13.06 10.57 -19.15
N GLY A 14 12.51 10.63 -17.94
CA GLY A 14 11.79 11.79 -17.41
C GLY A 14 10.28 11.77 -17.67
N ASP A 15 9.73 10.67 -18.19
CA ASP A 15 8.29 10.48 -18.26
C ASP A 15 7.76 10.15 -16.87
N ARG A 16 6.67 10.81 -16.49
CA ARG A 16 6.04 10.68 -15.18
C ARG A 16 4.59 10.28 -15.34
N TRP A 17 4.17 9.38 -14.47
CA TRP A 17 2.82 8.83 -14.44
C TRP A 17 2.19 9.11 -13.09
N TYR A 18 0.96 9.60 -13.12
CA TYR A 18 0.20 9.96 -11.92
C TYR A 18 -1.19 9.33 -11.95
N LEU A 19 -1.66 8.92 -10.77
CA LEU A 19 -3.07 8.65 -10.53
C LEU A 19 -3.71 9.96 -10.09
N CYS A 20 -4.68 10.43 -10.84
CA CYS A 20 -5.32 11.71 -10.63
C CYS A 20 -6.79 11.52 -10.29
N ARG A 21 -7.29 12.42 -9.45
CA ARG A 21 -8.71 12.56 -9.15
C ARG A 21 -9.17 13.95 -9.58
N GLY A 22 -10.23 14.01 -10.36
CA GLY A 22 -10.92 15.24 -10.73
C GLY A 22 -11.72 15.84 -9.58
N ASP A 23 -12.57 16.81 -9.90
CA ASP A 23 -13.49 17.40 -8.93
C ASP A 23 -14.53 16.39 -8.43
N ASP A 24 -14.98 15.50 -9.31
CA ASP A 24 -15.88 14.42 -8.94
C ASP A 24 -15.11 13.28 -8.24
N PRO A 25 -15.59 12.74 -7.11
CA PRO A 25 -15.00 11.57 -6.45
C PRO A 25 -14.81 10.34 -7.33
N VAL A 26 -15.67 10.13 -8.32
CA VAL A 26 -15.59 9.00 -9.24
C VAL A 26 -14.77 9.31 -10.49
N ASP A 27 -14.38 10.57 -10.71
CA ASP A 27 -13.51 10.97 -11.81
C ASP A 27 -12.04 10.65 -11.48
N VAL A 28 -11.65 9.38 -11.69
CA VAL A 28 -10.29 8.90 -11.47
C VAL A 28 -9.66 8.49 -12.80
N PHE A 29 -8.46 9.01 -13.07
CA PHE A 29 -7.77 8.81 -14.35
C PHE A 29 -6.26 8.75 -14.15
N VAL A 30 -5.56 8.23 -15.16
CA VAL A 30 -4.11 8.25 -15.23
C VAL A 30 -3.66 9.46 -16.04
N PHE A 31 -2.69 10.22 -15.52
CA PHE A 31 -2.07 11.33 -16.22
C PHE A 31 -0.63 10.99 -16.57
N HIS A 32 -0.33 10.99 -17.86
CA HIS A 32 1.01 10.83 -18.38
C HIS A 32 1.59 12.20 -18.70
N GLU A 33 2.72 12.51 -18.08
CA GLU A 33 3.51 13.70 -18.35
C GLU A 33 4.83 13.26 -19.00
N PRO A 34 4.95 13.41 -20.34
CA PRO A 34 6.17 13.08 -21.05
C PRO A 34 7.33 13.98 -20.62
N ASN A 35 8.56 13.52 -20.85
CA ASN A 35 9.71 14.39 -20.68
C ASN A 35 9.63 15.62 -21.59
N GLY A 36 9.95 16.79 -21.03
CA GLY A 36 9.89 18.09 -21.74
C GLY A 36 10.62 18.14 -23.10
N PRO A 37 11.77 17.47 -23.28
CA PRO A 37 12.47 17.41 -24.57
C PRO A 37 11.74 16.62 -25.67
N SER A 38 10.81 15.73 -25.33
CA SER A 38 10.15 14.86 -26.31
C SER A 38 9.12 15.56 -27.19
N GLY A 39 8.72 16.80 -26.87
CA GLY A 39 7.66 17.52 -27.58
C GLY A 39 6.28 16.83 -27.51
N ARG A 40 6.14 15.75 -26.73
CA ARG A 40 4.87 15.06 -26.53
C ARG A 40 4.03 15.83 -25.53
N MET A 41 2.73 15.96 -25.84
CA MET A 41 1.80 16.62 -24.93
C MET A 41 1.46 15.69 -23.76
N PRO A 42 1.24 16.26 -22.56
CA PRO A 42 0.65 15.51 -21.46
C PRO A 42 -0.71 14.94 -21.85
N SER A 43 -0.96 13.70 -21.43
CA SER A 43 -2.16 12.94 -21.81
C SER A 43 -2.93 12.48 -20.59
N ARG A 44 -4.24 12.72 -20.62
CA ARG A 44 -5.20 12.07 -19.72
C ARG A 44 -5.63 10.75 -20.34
N ILE A 45 -5.57 9.69 -19.54
CA ILE A 45 -5.91 8.33 -19.93
C ILE A 45 -6.95 7.81 -18.93
N GLU A 46 -8.08 7.33 -19.43
CA GLU A 46 -9.12 6.76 -18.58
C GLU A 46 -8.60 5.55 -17.83
N LEU A 47 -8.92 5.44 -16.54
CA LEU A 47 -8.36 4.41 -15.67
C LEU A 47 -8.67 3.00 -16.18
N THR A 48 -9.90 2.79 -16.67
CA THR A 48 -10.33 1.50 -17.24
C THR A 48 -9.56 1.15 -18.50
N ALA A 49 -9.38 2.12 -19.40
CA ALA A 49 -8.61 1.94 -20.64
C ALA A 49 -7.14 1.66 -20.35
N PHE A 50 -6.56 2.37 -19.38
CA PHE A 50 -5.21 2.11 -18.89
C PHE A 50 -5.14 0.67 -18.40
N LEU A 51 -5.92 0.26 -17.41
CA LEU A 51 -5.87 -1.12 -16.87
C LEU A 51 -6.08 -2.21 -17.95
N ALA A 52 -6.91 -1.93 -18.97
CA ALA A 52 -7.17 -2.85 -20.08
C ALA A 52 -5.99 -3.00 -21.07
N SER A 53 -5.08 -2.02 -21.17
CA SER A 53 -3.96 -2.07 -22.15
C SER A 53 -2.86 -3.10 -21.83
N GLY A 54 -2.97 -3.82 -20.72
CA GLY A 54 -2.13 -4.97 -20.38
C GLY A 54 -1.11 -4.72 -19.27
N SER A 55 -0.79 -5.75 -18.49
CA SER A 55 0.02 -5.65 -17.26
C SER A 55 1.54 -5.66 -17.46
N GLY A 56 2.00 -5.55 -18.70
CA GLY A 56 3.41 -5.73 -19.05
C GLY A 56 4.32 -4.56 -18.67
N SER A 57 3.78 -3.35 -18.56
CA SER A 57 4.59 -2.16 -18.32
C SER A 57 4.81 -1.86 -16.83
N PRO A 58 5.95 -1.24 -16.45
CA PRO A 58 6.27 -0.93 -15.06
C PRO A 58 5.21 -0.05 -14.39
N GLU A 59 4.71 0.97 -15.09
CA GLU A 59 3.68 1.87 -14.58
C GLU A 59 2.37 1.15 -14.25
N HIS A 60 2.00 0.17 -15.07
CA HIS A 60 0.84 -0.70 -14.81
C HIS A 60 1.02 -1.54 -13.55
N ARG A 61 2.20 -2.16 -13.41
CA ARG A 61 2.49 -3.02 -12.26
C ARG A 61 2.49 -2.22 -10.97
N THR A 62 3.03 -1.01 -10.98
CA THR A 62 3.03 -0.15 -9.79
C THR A 62 1.61 0.29 -9.43
N LEU A 63 0.77 0.65 -10.40
CA LEU A 63 -0.62 0.98 -10.13
C LEU A 63 -1.39 -0.22 -9.54
N LEU A 64 -1.22 -1.42 -10.12
CA LEU A 64 -1.82 -2.64 -9.58
C LEU A 64 -1.33 -2.94 -8.15
N THR A 65 -0.06 -2.65 -7.86
CA THR A 65 0.51 -2.81 -6.51
C THR A 65 -0.14 -1.85 -5.53
N MET A 66 -0.34 -0.58 -5.91
CA MET A 66 -1.05 0.40 -5.09
C MET A 66 -2.49 -0.03 -4.79
N ILE A 67 -3.21 -0.54 -5.80
CA ILE A 67 -4.56 -1.08 -5.62
C ILE A 67 -4.52 -2.29 -4.68
N GLY A 68 -3.56 -3.20 -4.86
CA GLY A 68 -3.37 -4.36 -3.98
C GLY A 68 -3.09 -3.96 -2.52
N SER A 69 -2.37 -2.87 -2.28
CA SER A 69 -2.13 -2.36 -0.92
C SER A 69 -3.42 -1.91 -0.23
N LEU A 70 -4.41 -1.39 -0.96
CA LEU A 70 -5.73 -1.06 -0.39
C LEU A 70 -6.44 -2.31 0.12
N VAL A 71 -6.33 -3.42 -0.61
CA VAL A 71 -6.87 -4.72 -0.19
C VAL A 71 -6.16 -5.21 1.07
N GLY A 72 -4.82 -5.11 1.14
CA GLY A 72 -4.08 -5.49 2.35
C GLY A 72 -4.47 -4.64 3.57
N ALA A 73 -4.58 -3.32 3.40
CA ALA A 73 -4.92 -2.40 4.47
C ALA A 73 -6.33 -2.64 5.06
N THR A 74 -7.33 -2.93 4.23
CA THR A 74 -8.68 -3.22 4.74
C THR A 74 -8.75 -4.52 5.53
N HIS A 75 -7.95 -5.53 5.19
CA HIS A 75 -7.90 -6.79 5.94
C HIS A 75 -7.10 -6.63 7.24
N ALA A 76 -6.01 -5.86 7.23
CA ALA A 76 -5.23 -5.54 8.42
C ALA A 76 -6.05 -4.73 9.45
N GLY A 77 -6.89 -3.80 8.99
CA GLY A 77 -7.78 -3.01 9.87
C GLY A 77 -8.88 -3.82 10.58
N SER A 78 -9.08 -5.09 10.19
CA SER A 78 -10.04 -6.01 10.82
C SER A 78 -9.41 -6.97 11.84
N GLY A 79 -8.08 -6.98 11.95
CA GLY A 79 -7.35 -7.82 12.90
C GLY A 79 -7.07 -7.09 14.21
N THR A 80 -7.83 -7.37 15.26
CA THR A 80 -7.41 -7.10 16.64
C THR A 80 -5.99 -7.64 16.83
N PRO A 81 -5.00 -6.83 17.25
CA PRO A 81 -3.67 -7.37 17.50
C PRO A 81 -3.76 -8.42 18.61
N PRO A 82 -3.03 -9.56 18.51
CA PRO A 82 -2.96 -10.49 19.62
C PRO A 82 -2.39 -9.75 20.84
N ARG A 83 -3.15 -9.72 21.93
CA ARG A 83 -2.70 -9.25 23.24
C ARG A 83 -1.56 -10.17 23.69
N GLY A 84 -0.32 -9.80 23.33
CA GLY A 84 0.92 -10.38 23.84
C GLY A 84 1.13 -10.01 25.32
N PRO A 85 1.97 -10.76 26.04
CA PRO A 85 1.67 -11.19 27.40
C PRO A 85 1.82 -10.05 28.40
N GLU A 86 0.90 -10.02 29.36
CA GLU A 86 1.05 -9.29 30.61
C GLU A 86 2.26 -9.85 31.37
N ALA A 87 3.44 -9.31 31.09
CA ALA A 87 4.66 -9.56 31.86
C ALA A 87 4.53 -8.81 33.20
N GLY A 88 3.72 -9.35 34.11
CA GLY A 88 3.37 -8.66 35.35
C GLY A 88 2.76 -9.53 36.43
N ALA A 89 2.99 -10.85 36.45
CA ALA A 89 2.54 -11.68 37.57
C ALA A 89 3.35 -12.99 37.69
N ALA A 90 4.63 -12.90 38.04
CA ALA A 90 5.37 -14.05 38.57
C ALA A 90 6.58 -13.59 39.40
N GLY A 91 6.32 -12.74 40.39
CA GLY A 91 7.21 -12.55 41.54
C GLY A 91 6.63 -13.32 42.71
N ALA A 92 6.99 -14.59 42.87
CA ALA A 92 6.90 -15.28 44.15
C ALA A 92 8.03 -16.33 44.19
N GLU A 93 8.95 -16.09 45.11
CA GLU A 93 10.12 -16.88 45.46
C GLU A 93 9.82 -18.37 45.74
N PRO A 94 10.81 -19.26 45.62
CA PRO A 94 10.66 -20.66 46.02
C PRO A 94 10.61 -20.76 47.56
N THR A 95 9.58 -21.42 48.10
CA THR A 95 9.56 -21.84 49.52
C THR A 95 10.29 -23.19 49.65
N PRO A 96 11.39 -23.29 50.41
CA PRO A 96 12.03 -24.56 50.72
C PRO A 96 11.46 -25.12 52.02
N GLY A 97 10.82 -26.29 51.98
CA GLY A 97 10.42 -26.97 53.20
C GLY A 97 9.45 -28.13 52.99
N GLU A 98 9.82 -29.26 53.60
CA GLU A 98 8.94 -30.33 54.09
C GLU A 98 8.79 -31.62 53.24
N ALA A 99 9.82 -32.46 53.41
CA ALA A 99 9.78 -33.83 53.92
C ALA A 99 8.79 -34.87 53.34
N ALA A 100 9.33 -36.03 52.95
CA ALA A 100 8.78 -37.32 53.35
C ALA A 100 9.86 -38.41 53.37
N ALA A 101 9.91 -39.13 54.48
CA ALA A 101 10.68 -40.33 54.72
C ALA A 101 10.04 -41.58 54.09
N LEU A 102 10.69 -42.74 54.29
CA LEU A 102 10.31 -44.14 53.98
C LEU A 102 10.86 -44.59 52.61
N THR A 103 11.68 -45.63 52.46
CA THR A 103 12.01 -46.80 53.29
C THR A 103 13.41 -47.32 52.93
#